data_AF-A0A1C6CWP2-F1
#
_entry.id   AF-A0A1C6CWP2-F1
#
_cell.length_a   1.000
_cell.length_b   1.000
_cell.length_c   1.000
_cell.angle_alpha   90.00
_cell.angle_beta   90.00
_cell.angle_gamma   90.00
#
_symmetry.space_group_name_H-M   'P 1'
#
loop_
_entity.id
_entity.type
_entity.pdbx_description
1 polymer ?
#
loop_
_entity_poly.entity_id
_entity_poly.type
_entity_poly.pdbx_seq_one_letter_code
_entity_poly.pdbx_strand_id
1 'polypeptide(L)'
;MNEQAVFLPVLEALYDAVMVTDSNGVIILANQATLDSFSLTREQLIGKTPSQLIAEGFYLNSSITKAIETRDTVTEIIHFPNGARRLSTSVPMFNAEGDLSMVITNSRAEDILNEFSKQLAYEQGLHEKYQEIAAYLTDIRTDKVIYCSNQMKDIMSICNIISGADSTVMLLGESGVGKEVIAHHIHNNSPRRKNAFIPINCAAISKELFESELFGYAPHAFTGASSKGKNGLIKLAHNGTLFLDEVAELPLDMQTKLLRFLSTKMFIPVGSNKPEEVDVRIITATNQDLLQMTREKTFRTDLYYRLNVIPIRIPPLRERIEDIKVLSEAFLATYNQKYKKAILFAEQEMELLKAYPWPGNVRELKNIIERTVVMCQQENVGDFLQASLFGTNGMDVLNYGEGFHIRFDLPLKDALESFENYYINAVLEENHGALNEAAKVLDIHRTTLYRKKNPEPKARLSTQDKGPGKNDEQACVGTDDV
;
A
#
# COMPACT_ATOMS: atom_id res chain seq x y z
N MET A 1 -29.60 40.10 -36.44
CA MET A 1 -30.59 40.06 -35.35
C MET A 1 -30.41 41.34 -34.55
N ASN A 2 -31.50 42.06 -34.25
CA ASN A 2 -31.44 43.22 -33.38
C ASN A 2 -31.03 42.74 -31.97
N GLU A 3 -30.09 43.39 -31.28
CA GLU A 3 -29.59 42.94 -29.96
C GLU A 3 -30.74 42.82 -28.94
N GLN A 4 -31.75 43.71 -29.05
CA GLN A 4 -32.97 43.66 -28.24
C GLN A 4 -33.83 42.41 -28.49
N ALA A 5 -33.79 41.82 -29.70
CA ALA A 5 -34.59 40.64 -30.04
C ALA A 5 -34.01 39.34 -29.44
N VAL A 6 -32.74 39.34 -29.01
CA VAL A 6 -32.06 38.18 -28.42
C VAL A 6 -32.07 38.22 -26.89
N PHE A 7 -32.12 39.42 -26.30
CA PHE A 7 -31.97 39.62 -24.87
C PHE A 7 -33.11 39.00 -24.02
N LEU A 8 -34.36 39.18 -24.44
CA LEU A 8 -35.50 38.67 -23.69
C LEU A 8 -35.54 37.12 -23.65
N PRO A 9 -35.37 36.39 -24.78
CA PRO A 9 -35.23 34.93 -24.74
C PRO A 9 -34.10 34.42 -23.85
N VAL A 10 -32.96 35.12 -23.81
CA VAL A 10 -31.82 34.74 -22.95
C VAL A 10 -32.19 34.87 -21.48
N LEU A 11 -32.83 35.97 -21.08
CA LEU A 11 -33.29 36.18 -19.70
C LEU A 11 -34.33 35.15 -19.25
N GLU A 12 -35.27 34.78 -20.12
CA GLU A 12 -36.28 33.75 -19.82
C GLU A 12 -35.67 32.35 -19.69
N ALA A 13 -34.56 32.07 -20.38
CA ALA A 13 -33.86 30.79 -20.30
C ALA A 13 -32.98 30.65 -19.03
N LEU A 14 -32.78 31.73 -18.27
CA LEU A 14 -31.98 31.67 -17.05
C LEU A 14 -32.74 30.93 -15.95
N TYR A 15 -32.05 29.96 -15.34
CA TYR A 15 -32.55 29.21 -14.19
C TYR A 15 -32.70 30.08 -12.93
N ASP A 16 -31.82 31.08 -12.79
CA ASP A 16 -31.87 32.03 -11.68
C ASP A 16 -33.00 33.04 -11.87
N ALA A 17 -33.59 33.47 -10.75
CA ALA A 17 -34.53 34.58 -10.78
C ALA A 17 -33.77 35.89 -11.05
N VAL A 18 -34.09 36.55 -12.16
CA VAL A 18 -33.53 37.84 -12.54
C VAL A 18 -34.63 38.91 -12.61
N MET A 19 -34.42 39.99 -11.88
CA MET A 19 -35.32 41.14 -11.79
C MET A 19 -34.56 42.44 -12.01
N VAL A 20 -35.15 43.37 -12.76
CA VAL A 20 -34.57 44.68 -13.06
C VAL A 20 -35.53 45.77 -12.62
N THR A 21 -35.01 46.79 -11.94
CA THR A 21 -35.75 48.00 -11.58
C THR A 21 -35.19 49.23 -12.27
N ASP A 22 -36.01 50.27 -12.42
CA ASP A 22 -35.51 51.61 -12.75
C ASP A 22 -34.75 52.25 -11.56
N SER A 23 -34.33 53.49 -11.74
CA SER A 23 -33.63 54.30 -10.74
C SER A 23 -34.42 54.57 -9.46
N ASN A 24 -35.76 54.44 -9.50
CA ASN A 24 -36.66 54.65 -8.36
C ASN A 24 -37.06 53.32 -7.70
N GLY A 25 -36.52 52.19 -8.16
CA GLY A 25 -36.86 50.87 -7.65
C GLY A 25 -38.16 50.31 -8.21
N VAL A 26 -38.74 50.88 -9.27
CA VAL A 26 -39.92 50.32 -9.94
C VAL A 26 -39.48 49.14 -10.79
N ILE A 27 -40.09 47.97 -10.61
CA ILE A 27 -39.76 46.76 -11.36
C ILE A 27 -40.21 46.93 -12.81
N ILE A 28 -39.25 46.90 -13.73
CA ILE A 28 -39.47 47.07 -15.17
C ILE A 28 -39.30 45.75 -15.95
N LEU A 29 -38.58 44.78 -15.37
CA LEU A 29 -38.39 43.47 -15.99
C LEU A 29 -38.25 42.39 -14.91
N ALA A 30 -38.86 41.23 -15.17
CA ALA A 30 -38.67 40.02 -14.40
C ALA A 30 -38.76 38.81 -15.34
N ASN A 31 -37.87 37.82 -15.18
CA ASN A 31 -37.96 36.56 -15.92
C ASN A 31 -38.93 35.57 -15.26
N GLN A 32 -39.25 34.46 -15.95
CA GLN A 32 -40.16 33.44 -15.43
C GLN A 32 -39.75 32.90 -14.06
N ALA A 33 -38.46 32.65 -13.83
CA ALA A 33 -37.94 32.17 -12.54
C ALA A 33 -38.22 33.15 -11.37
N THR A 34 -38.32 34.45 -11.66
CA THR A 34 -38.74 35.46 -10.68
C THR A 34 -40.24 35.38 -10.40
N LEU A 35 -41.06 35.25 -11.44
CA LEU A 35 -42.52 35.12 -11.31
C LEU A 35 -42.89 33.88 -10.49
N ASP A 36 -42.23 32.76 -10.77
CA ASP A 36 -42.41 31.50 -10.05
C ASP A 36 -42.02 31.64 -8.57
N SER A 37 -40.99 32.45 -8.27
CA SER A 37 -40.54 32.67 -6.90
C SER A 37 -41.53 33.47 -6.05
N PHE A 38 -42.22 34.42 -6.66
CA PHE A 38 -43.25 35.22 -5.99
C PHE A 38 -44.64 34.58 -6.09
N SER A 39 -44.81 33.53 -6.90
CA SER A 39 -46.13 33.01 -7.31
C SER A 39 -47.04 34.11 -7.87
N LEU A 40 -46.47 35.05 -8.64
CA LEU A 40 -47.19 36.21 -9.20
C LEU A 40 -47.14 36.19 -10.72
N THR A 41 -48.16 36.73 -11.37
CA THR A 41 -48.10 37.00 -12.81
C THR A 41 -47.26 38.24 -13.10
N ARG A 42 -46.80 38.38 -14.33
CA ARG A 42 -45.98 39.53 -14.75
C ARG A 42 -46.73 40.85 -14.54
N GLU A 43 -48.03 40.87 -14.84
CA GLU A 43 -48.89 42.05 -14.68
C GLU A 43 -49.05 42.47 -13.22
N GLN A 44 -48.92 41.53 -12.29
CA GLN A 44 -49.01 41.79 -10.85
C GLN A 44 -47.69 42.28 -10.25
N LEU A 45 -46.56 42.01 -10.92
CA LEU A 45 -45.21 42.32 -10.41
C LEU A 45 -44.61 43.57 -11.06
N ILE A 46 -44.75 43.72 -12.38
CA ILE A 46 -44.22 44.88 -13.12
C ILE A 46 -44.93 46.15 -12.67
N GLY A 47 -44.17 47.23 -12.49
CA GLY A 47 -44.67 48.52 -12.03
C GLY A 47 -44.76 48.67 -10.51
N LYS A 48 -44.48 47.60 -9.74
CA LYS A 48 -44.39 47.67 -8.28
C LYS A 48 -42.98 48.01 -7.81
N THR A 49 -42.90 48.57 -6.61
CA THR A 49 -41.65 48.80 -5.89
C THR A 49 -41.43 47.74 -4.80
N PRO A 50 -40.19 47.52 -4.36
CA PRO A 50 -39.92 46.66 -3.23
C PRO A 50 -40.72 46.98 -1.97
N SER A 51 -40.87 48.26 -1.65
CA SER A 51 -41.62 48.70 -0.47
C SER A 51 -43.11 48.32 -0.56
N GLN A 52 -43.71 48.37 -1.75
CA GLN A 52 -45.09 47.90 -1.97
C GLN A 52 -45.19 46.38 -1.80
N LEU A 53 -44.25 45.62 -2.36
CA LEU A 53 -44.24 44.17 -2.23
C LEU A 53 -44.02 43.71 -0.78
N ILE A 54 -43.22 44.45 0.01
CA ILE A 54 -43.08 44.22 1.45
C ILE A 54 -44.39 44.53 2.19
N ALA A 55 -45.05 45.65 1.88
CA ALA A 55 -46.32 46.03 2.49
C ALA A 55 -47.46 45.05 2.16
N GLU A 56 -47.46 44.49 0.95
CA GLU A 56 -48.40 43.46 0.51
C GLU A 56 -48.04 42.06 1.03
N GLY A 57 -46.89 41.92 1.71
CA GLY A 57 -46.47 40.68 2.35
C GLY A 57 -45.87 39.65 1.40
N PHE A 58 -45.28 40.04 0.27
CA PHE A 58 -44.62 39.11 -0.66
C PHE A 58 -43.21 38.72 -0.22
N TYR A 59 -42.50 39.60 0.50
CA TYR A 59 -41.20 39.31 1.11
C TYR A 59 -40.86 40.32 2.22
N LEU A 60 -39.86 40.04 3.05
CA LEU A 60 -39.64 40.74 4.33
C LEU A 60 -38.53 41.82 4.28
N ASN A 61 -37.60 41.74 3.33
CA ASN A 61 -36.46 42.66 3.19
C ASN A 61 -36.02 42.77 1.72
N SER A 62 -35.41 43.89 1.32
CA SER A 62 -35.06 44.18 -0.08
C SER A 62 -33.59 44.54 -0.26
N SER A 63 -32.84 43.73 -1.01
CA SER A 63 -31.48 44.07 -1.46
C SER A 63 -31.48 45.23 -2.47
N ILE A 64 -32.56 45.38 -3.24
CA ILE A 64 -32.72 46.46 -4.23
C ILE A 64 -32.79 47.81 -3.54
N THR A 65 -33.60 47.93 -2.50
CA THR A 65 -33.77 49.19 -1.75
C THR A 65 -32.43 49.64 -1.17
N LYS A 66 -31.68 48.71 -0.58
CA LYS A 66 -30.35 48.99 -0.05
C LYS A 66 -29.35 49.36 -1.13
N ALA A 67 -29.35 48.67 -2.28
CA ALA A 67 -28.44 48.99 -3.40
C ALA A 67 -28.70 50.38 -4.00
N ILE A 68 -29.97 50.83 -4.02
CA ILE A 68 -30.33 52.20 -4.42
C ILE A 68 -29.79 53.21 -3.40
N GLU A 69 -30.00 52.95 -2.10
CA GLU A 69 -29.57 53.85 -1.01
C GLU A 69 -28.05 53.97 -0.91
N THR A 70 -27.32 52.85 -0.99
CA THR A 70 -25.87 52.83 -0.86
C THR A 70 -25.14 53.17 -2.15
N ARG A 71 -25.83 53.10 -3.30
CA ARG A 71 -25.22 53.16 -4.65
C ARG A 71 -24.08 52.16 -4.83
N ASP A 72 -24.16 51.01 -4.14
CA ASP A 72 -23.17 49.94 -4.19
C ASP A 72 -23.85 48.57 -4.35
N THR A 73 -23.08 47.56 -4.75
CA THR A 73 -23.56 46.19 -4.88
C THR A 73 -23.92 45.61 -3.52
N VAL A 74 -25.14 45.08 -3.40
CA VAL A 74 -25.64 44.49 -2.15
C VAL A 74 -25.97 43.03 -2.36
N THR A 75 -25.38 42.16 -1.55
CA THR A 75 -25.73 40.74 -1.46
C THR A 75 -26.36 40.45 -0.11
N GLU A 76 -27.59 39.93 -0.11
CA GLU A 76 -28.35 39.66 1.11
C GLU A 76 -29.27 38.44 0.96
N ILE A 77 -29.58 37.78 2.08
CA ILE A 77 -30.62 36.75 2.13
C ILE A 77 -31.99 37.43 2.22
N ILE A 78 -32.83 37.21 1.23
CA ILE A 78 -34.21 37.66 1.17
C ILE A 78 -35.09 36.61 1.82
N HIS A 79 -35.89 37.04 2.79
CA HIS A 79 -36.81 36.18 3.51
C HIS A 79 -38.22 36.32 2.96
N PHE A 80 -38.88 35.18 2.70
CA PHE A 80 -40.27 35.12 2.26
C PHE A 80 -41.17 34.65 3.41
N PRO A 81 -42.45 35.10 3.47
CA PRO A 81 -43.37 34.73 4.55
C PRO A 81 -43.68 33.23 4.63
N ASN A 82 -43.53 32.51 3.51
CA ASN A 82 -43.66 31.04 3.45
C ASN A 82 -42.46 30.28 4.06
N GLY A 83 -41.46 30.99 4.61
CA GLY A 83 -40.24 30.43 5.18
C GLY A 83 -39.13 30.17 4.16
N ALA A 84 -39.38 30.41 2.87
CA ALA A 84 -38.34 30.32 1.85
C ALA A 84 -37.31 31.45 2.03
N ARG A 85 -36.05 31.14 1.72
CA ARG A 85 -34.93 32.08 1.82
C ARG A 85 -34.14 32.04 0.52
N ARG A 86 -33.74 33.22 0.04
CA ARG A 86 -33.01 33.35 -1.22
C ARG A 86 -31.83 34.31 -1.12
N LEU A 87 -30.65 33.88 -1.52
CA LEU A 87 -29.49 34.76 -1.65
C LEU A 87 -29.66 35.62 -2.90
N SER A 88 -29.78 36.92 -2.72
CA SER A 88 -30.00 37.88 -3.79
C SER A 88 -28.87 38.89 -3.86
N THR A 89 -28.36 39.15 -5.07
CA THR A 89 -27.33 40.15 -5.33
C THR A 89 -27.90 41.21 -6.26
N SER A 90 -27.97 42.45 -5.77
CA SER A 90 -28.46 43.63 -6.48
C SER A 90 -27.28 44.51 -6.86
N VAL A 91 -27.10 44.71 -8.17
CA VAL A 91 -26.02 45.52 -8.76
C VAL A 91 -26.63 46.80 -9.34
N PRO A 92 -26.31 47.98 -8.81
CA PRO A 92 -26.73 49.25 -9.38
C PRO A 92 -25.92 49.57 -10.65
N MET A 93 -26.60 50.04 -11.69
CA MET A 93 -26.02 50.44 -12.97
C MET A 93 -26.16 51.95 -13.14
N PHE A 94 -25.09 52.61 -13.53
CA PHE A 94 -25.03 54.08 -13.69
C PHE A 94 -24.93 54.47 -15.16
N ASN A 95 -25.50 55.63 -15.51
CA ASN A 95 -25.34 56.22 -16.83
C ASN A 95 -23.97 56.91 -16.98
N ALA A 96 -23.68 57.47 -18.15
CA ALA A 96 -22.41 58.17 -18.43
C ALA A 96 -22.19 59.43 -17.56
N GLU A 97 -23.24 59.96 -16.94
CA GLU A 97 -23.22 61.14 -16.07
C GLU A 97 -23.02 60.77 -14.58
N GLY A 98 -22.98 59.47 -14.26
CA GLY A 98 -22.82 58.95 -12.89
C GLY A 98 -24.13 58.77 -12.11
N ASP A 99 -25.27 59.01 -12.76
CA ASP A 99 -26.59 58.84 -12.15
C ASP A 99 -27.09 57.41 -12.25
N LEU A 100 -27.76 56.96 -11.20
CA LEU A 100 -28.33 55.61 -11.14
C LEU A 100 -29.38 55.47 -12.24
N SER A 101 -29.19 54.51 -13.13
CA SER A 101 -30.10 54.22 -14.23
C SER A 101 -31.04 53.07 -13.92
N MET A 102 -30.52 51.99 -13.35
CA MET A 102 -31.29 50.79 -13.01
C MET A 102 -30.57 49.93 -11.97
N VAL A 103 -31.28 48.97 -11.39
CA VAL A 103 -30.70 47.94 -10.53
C VAL A 103 -31.03 46.57 -11.09
N ILE A 104 -30.03 45.73 -11.29
CA ILE A 104 -30.19 44.35 -11.75
C ILE A 104 -29.99 43.43 -10.57
N THR A 105 -30.96 42.55 -10.31
CA THR A 105 -30.93 41.61 -9.19
C THR A 105 -31.01 40.19 -9.69
N ASN A 106 -30.04 39.36 -9.28
CA ASN A 106 -30.12 37.90 -9.41
C ASN A 106 -30.41 37.30 -8.03
N SER A 107 -31.32 36.32 -7.97
CA SER A 107 -31.75 35.64 -6.75
C SER A 107 -31.76 34.13 -6.92
N ARG A 108 -31.18 33.42 -5.93
CA ARG A 108 -31.05 31.95 -5.88
C ARG A 108 -31.58 31.39 -4.57
N ALA A 109 -32.17 30.20 -4.61
CA ALA A 109 -32.67 29.53 -3.42
C ALA A 109 -31.54 29.08 -2.46
N GLU A 110 -31.72 29.29 -1.15
CA GLU A 110 -30.69 29.01 -0.13
C GLU A 110 -30.49 27.51 0.12
N ASP A 111 -31.54 26.71 -0.06
CA ASP A 111 -31.51 25.25 0.05
C ASP A 111 -30.49 24.62 -0.91
N ILE A 112 -30.46 25.06 -2.17
CA ILE A 112 -29.52 24.62 -3.19
C ILE A 112 -28.08 24.98 -2.77
N LEU A 113 -27.84 26.19 -2.25
CA LEU A 113 -26.52 26.61 -1.77
C LEU A 113 -26.05 25.79 -0.57
N ASN A 114 -26.96 25.48 0.36
CA ASN A 114 -26.66 24.66 1.53
C ASN A 114 -26.41 23.19 1.14
N GLU A 115 -27.12 22.67 0.14
CA GLU A 115 -26.92 21.32 -0.38
C GLU A 115 -25.57 21.19 -1.10
N PHE A 116 -25.22 22.15 -1.97
CA PHE A 116 -23.90 22.23 -2.58
C PHE A 116 -22.78 22.42 -1.55
N SER A 117 -22.98 23.28 -0.55
CA SER A 117 -21.98 23.50 0.51
C SER A 117 -21.79 22.26 1.38
N LYS A 118 -22.87 21.53 1.70
CA LYS A 118 -22.80 20.25 2.41
C LYS A 118 -22.08 19.19 1.56
N GLN A 119 -22.33 19.15 0.26
CA GLN A 119 -21.69 18.21 -0.65
C GLN A 119 -20.18 18.53 -0.79
N LEU A 120 -19.82 19.79 -0.93
CA LEU A 120 -18.43 20.27 -0.93
C LEU A 120 -17.72 19.98 0.40
N ALA A 121 -18.34 20.29 1.53
CA ALA A 121 -17.78 20.03 2.84
C ALA A 121 -17.63 18.52 3.12
N TYR A 122 -18.55 17.70 2.61
CA TYR A 122 -18.47 16.25 2.70
C TYR A 122 -17.33 15.69 1.84
N GLU A 123 -17.20 16.15 0.59
CA GLU A 123 -16.10 15.74 -0.30
C GLU A 123 -14.74 16.21 0.24
N GLN A 124 -14.66 17.45 0.73
CA GLN A 124 -13.45 18.00 1.36
C GLN A 124 -13.09 17.26 2.64
N GLY A 125 -14.04 17.04 3.56
CA GLY A 125 -13.78 16.33 4.80
C GLY A 125 -13.44 14.85 4.59
N LEU A 126 -13.98 14.23 3.55
CA LEU A 126 -13.61 12.87 3.16
C LEU A 126 -12.20 12.84 2.54
N HIS A 127 -11.86 13.83 1.71
CA HIS A 127 -10.52 14.00 1.15
C HIS A 127 -9.47 14.25 2.24
N GLU A 128 -9.75 15.14 3.20
CA GLU A 128 -8.89 15.40 4.35
C GLU A 128 -8.70 14.15 5.19
N LYS A 129 -9.76 13.41 5.50
CA LYS A 129 -9.66 12.16 6.27
C LYS A 129 -8.90 11.07 5.52
N TYR A 130 -9.04 10.99 4.20
CA TYR A 130 -8.24 10.06 3.38
C TYR A 130 -6.80 10.51 3.23
N GLN A 131 -6.53 11.81 3.16
CA GLN A 131 -5.19 12.36 3.23
C GLN A 131 -4.57 12.14 4.61
N GLU A 132 -5.35 12.18 5.68
CA GLU A 132 -4.90 11.91 7.05
C GLU A 132 -4.59 10.43 7.24
N ILE A 133 -5.44 9.53 6.71
CA ILE A 133 -5.15 8.09 6.67
C ILE A 133 -3.94 7.81 5.77
N ALA A 134 -3.84 8.45 4.60
CA ALA A 134 -2.70 8.30 3.71
C ALA A 134 -1.42 8.85 4.36
N ALA A 135 -1.47 10.01 5.00
CA ALA A 135 -0.37 10.59 5.75
C ALA A 135 0.03 9.71 6.92
N TYR A 136 -0.92 9.14 7.66
CA TYR A 136 -0.67 8.13 8.69
C TYR A 136 0.01 6.89 8.11
N LEU A 137 -0.39 6.42 6.93
CA LEU A 137 0.29 5.34 6.21
C LEU A 137 1.68 5.75 5.69
N THR A 138 1.89 7.04 5.41
CA THR A 138 3.17 7.60 4.95
C THR A 138 4.14 7.83 6.13
N ASP A 139 3.63 8.11 7.32
CA ASP A 139 4.39 8.36 8.56
C ASP A 139 4.83 7.05 9.25
N ILE A 140 4.40 5.89 8.73
CA ILE A 140 5.00 4.59 9.01
C ILE A 140 6.38 4.54 8.33
N ARG A 141 7.35 5.20 8.98
CA ARG A 141 8.80 5.16 8.77
C ARG A 141 9.29 5.23 7.32
N THR A 142 9.70 6.44 6.93
CA THR A 142 10.61 6.69 5.81
C THR A 142 12.02 6.18 6.13
N ASP A 143 12.20 4.86 6.15
CA ASP A 143 13.53 4.27 6.26
C ASP A 143 14.36 4.73 5.04
N LYS A 144 15.41 5.52 5.29
CA LYS A 144 16.37 5.92 4.25
C LYS A 144 17.02 4.67 3.68
N VAL A 145 17.22 4.58 2.36
CA VAL A 145 17.96 3.46 1.75
C VAL A 145 19.42 3.49 2.24
N ILE A 146 19.86 2.43 2.91
CA ILE A 146 21.21 2.26 3.45
C ILE A 146 21.98 1.30 2.54
N TYR A 147 23.13 1.75 2.02
CA TYR A 147 24.00 0.97 1.13
C TYR A 147 25.37 1.64 0.99
N CYS A 148 26.37 0.87 0.57
CA CYS A 148 27.71 1.32 0.19
C CYS A 148 28.31 0.55 -1.00
N SER A 149 27.74 -0.61 -1.37
CA SER A 149 28.15 -1.43 -2.50
C SER A 149 27.98 -0.70 -3.83
N ASN A 150 28.87 -0.96 -4.80
CA ASN A 150 28.82 -0.29 -6.10
C ASN A 150 27.55 -0.69 -6.89
N GLN A 151 27.12 -1.95 -6.78
CA GLN A 151 25.88 -2.42 -7.41
C GLN A 151 24.67 -1.61 -6.93
N MET A 152 24.56 -1.35 -5.62
CA MET A 152 23.48 -0.52 -5.10
C MET A 152 23.62 0.95 -5.48
N LYS A 153 24.84 1.50 -5.60
CA LYS A 153 25.04 2.87 -6.13
C LYS A 153 24.51 3.03 -7.55
N ASP A 154 24.76 2.05 -8.40
CA ASP A 154 24.27 2.06 -9.79
C ASP A 154 22.74 1.98 -9.82
N ILE A 155 22.15 1.06 -9.06
CA ILE A 155 20.68 0.93 -8.91
C ILE A 155 20.06 2.23 -8.41
N MET A 156 20.64 2.84 -7.36
CA MET A 156 20.11 4.07 -6.79
C MET A 156 20.26 5.27 -7.73
N SER A 157 21.30 5.29 -8.56
CA SER A 157 21.45 6.30 -9.62
C SER A 157 20.33 6.20 -10.65
N ILE A 158 19.97 4.98 -11.06
CA ILE A 158 18.80 4.73 -11.92
C ILE A 158 17.52 5.17 -11.21
N CYS A 159 17.32 4.77 -9.95
CA CYS A 159 16.15 5.16 -9.15
C CYS A 159 15.99 6.70 -9.09
N ASN A 160 17.08 7.46 -8.95
CA ASN A 160 17.03 8.92 -8.94
C ASN A 160 16.59 9.51 -10.27
N ILE A 161 17.09 8.98 -11.40
CA ILE A 161 16.70 9.42 -12.74
C ILE A 161 15.20 9.16 -12.98
N ILE A 162 14.74 7.94 -12.71
CA ILE A 162 13.34 7.56 -12.97
C ILE A 162 12.36 8.20 -11.99
N SER A 163 12.81 8.67 -10.83
CA SER A 163 11.96 9.37 -9.87
C SER A 163 11.31 10.59 -10.51
N GLY A 164 12.02 11.29 -11.41
CA GLY A 164 11.52 12.43 -12.17
C GLY A 164 10.55 12.09 -13.31
N ALA A 165 10.42 10.82 -13.69
CA ALA A 165 9.52 10.35 -14.75
C ALA A 165 8.24 9.73 -14.16
N ASP A 166 7.14 9.75 -14.93
CA ASP A 166 5.86 9.15 -14.54
C ASP A 166 5.67 7.71 -15.08
N SER A 167 6.76 7.07 -15.53
CA SER A 167 6.74 5.71 -16.05
C SER A 167 6.48 4.67 -14.96
N THR A 168 5.85 3.55 -15.36
CA THR A 168 5.70 2.37 -14.50
C THR A 168 7.06 1.75 -14.21
N VAL A 169 7.31 1.45 -12.93
CA VAL A 169 8.56 0.84 -12.47
C VAL A 169 8.25 -0.55 -11.93
N MET A 170 9.06 -1.55 -12.28
CA MET A 170 8.95 -2.91 -11.76
C MET A 170 10.22 -3.28 -10.98
N LEU A 171 10.07 -3.50 -9.67
CA LEU A 171 11.14 -3.90 -8.76
C LEU A 171 11.20 -5.43 -8.67
N LEU A 172 12.30 -6.00 -9.12
CA LEU A 172 12.55 -7.44 -9.13
C LEU A 172 13.56 -7.78 -8.03
N GLY A 173 13.30 -8.86 -7.29
CA GLY A 173 14.26 -9.38 -6.32
C GLY A 173 13.60 -10.24 -5.26
N GLU A 174 14.42 -10.99 -4.52
CA GLU A 174 13.97 -11.91 -3.47
C GLU A 174 13.16 -11.20 -2.37
N SER A 175 12.48 -11.98 -1.54
CA SER A 175 11.81 -11.42 -0.37
C SER A 175 12.84 -10.83 0.60
N GLY A 176 12.50 -9.71 1.22
CA GLY A 176 13.37 -9.07 2.22
C GLY A 176 14.56 -8.27 1.69
N VAL A 177 14.72 -8.06 0.37
CA VAL A 177 15.82 -7.25 -0.19
C VAL A 177 15.64 -5.72 -0.04
N GLY A 178 14.44 -5.26 0.34
CA GLY A 178 14.13 -3.83 0.51
C GLY A 178 13.38 -3.18 -0.65
N LYS A 179 12.57 -3.93 -1.41
CA LYS A 179 11.77 -3.42 -2.55
C LYS A 179 10.87 -2.25 -2.14
N GLU A 180 10.17 -2.36 -1.01
CA GLU A 180 9.29 -1.30 -0.47
C GLU A 180 10.06 -0.02 -0.15
N VAL A 181 11.23 -0.13 0.50
CA VAL A 181 12.09 1.03 0.82
C VAL A 181 12.54 1.77 -0.45
N ILE A 182 12.85 1.02 -1.51
CA ILE A 182 13.20 1.60 -2.81
C ILE A 182 11.97 2.24 -3.49
N ALA A 183 10.78 1.63 -3.38
CA ALA A 183 9.55 2.22 -3.90
C ALA A 183 9.23 3.56 -3.21
N HIS A 184 9.38 3.64 -1.89
CA HIS A 184 9.28 4.89 -1.14
C HIS A 184 10.32 5.92 -1.59
N HIS A 185 11.58 5.49 -1.80
CA HIS A 185 12.62 6.38 -2.30
C HIS A 185 12.25 6.98 -3.66
N ILE A 186 11.73 6.17 -4.58
CA ILE A 186 11.30 6.64 -5.91
C ILE A 186 10.15 7.65 -5.78
N HIS A 187 9.16 7.36 -4.93
CA HIS A 187 8.04 8.28 -4.69
C HIS A 187 8.50 9.61 -4.07
N ASN A 188 9.32 9.56 -3.02
CA ASN A 188 9.77 10.73 -2.26
C ASN A 188 10.63 11.68 -3.10
N ASN A 189 11.31 11.17 -4.14
CA ASN A 189 12.11 11.96 -5.07
C ASN A 189 11.36 12.33 -6.36
N SER A 190 10.05 12.05 -6.43
CA SER A 190 9.22 12.35 -7.59
C SER A 190 8.46 13.67 -7.47
N PRO A 191 7.89 14.20 -8.57
CA PRO A 191 6.96 15.33 -8.51
C PRO A 191 5.72 15.05 -7.63
N ARG A 192 5.38 13.78 -7.40
CA ARG A 192 4.23 13.33 -6.61
C ARG A 192 4.54 13.15 -5.11
N ARG A 193 5.73 13.53 -4.63
CA ARG A 193 6.20 13.34 -3.23
C ARG A 193 5.32 13.94 -2.12
N LYS A 194 4.44 14.89 -2.46
CA LYS A 194 3.50 15.53 -1.53
C LYS A 194 2.13 14.84 -1.51
N ASN A 195 1.90 13.91 -2.42
CA ASN A 195 0.64 13.18 -2.57
C ASN A 195 0.77 11.79 -1.93
N ALA A 196 -0.35 11.08 -1.83
CA ALA A 196 -0.38 9.77 -1.18
C ALA A 196 0.56 8.74 -1.83
N PHE A 197 1.24 7.95 -1.00
CA PHE A 197 1.84 6.68 -1.38
C PHE A 197 0.99 5.55 -0.78
N ILE A 198 0.36 4.75 -1.63
CA ILE A 198 -0.54 3.68 -1.20
C ILE A 198 0.14 2.33 -1.48
N PRO A 199 0.71 1.66 -0.45
CA PRO A 199 1.24 0.31 -0.59
C PRO A 199 0.13 -0.73 -0.50
N ILE A 200 0.20 -1.73 -1.37
CA ILE A 200 -0.69 -2.89 -1.40
C ILE A 200 0.17 -4.13 -1.51
N ASN A 201 0.07 -5.01 -0.52
CA ASN A 201 0.61 -6.37 -0.64
C ASN A 201 -0.47 -7.27 -1.26
N CYS A 202 -0.28 -7.68 -2.51
CA CYS A 202 -1.25 -8.49 -3.22
C CYS A 202 -1.43 -9.89 -2.63
N ALA A 203 -0.42 -10.43 -1.93
CA ALA A 203 -0.50 -11.72 -1.26
C ALA A 203 -1.32 -11.68 0.04
N ALA A 204 -1.48 -10.50 0.66
CA ALA A 204 -2.15 -10.35 1.95
C ALA A 204 -3.67 -10.22 1.84
N ILE A 205 -4.19 -9.86 0.66
CA ILE A 205 -5.63 -9.65 0.43
C ILE A 205 -6.24 -10.91 -0.16
N SER A 206 -7.32 -11.41 0.43
CA SER A 206 -8.02 -12.58 -0.10
C SER A 206 -8.58 -12.30 -1.49
N LYS A 207 -8.65 -13.33 -2.34
CA LYS A 207 -9.08 -13.18 -3.74
C LYS A 207 -10.49 -12.57 -3.84
N GLU A 208 -11.36 -12.92 -2.91
CA GLU A 208 -12.75 -12.47 -2.84
C GLU A 208 -12.86 -10.98 -2.48
N LEU A 209 -11.94 -10.47 -1.66
CA LEU A 209 -11.95 -9.07 -1.23
C LEU A 209 -11.14 -8.17 -2.15
N PHE A 210 -10.19 -8.73 -2.91
CA PHE A 210 -9.23 -7.98 -3.73
C PHE A 210 -9.89 -6.92 -4.60
N GLU A 211 -10.96 -7.28 -5.30
CA GLU A 211 -11.68 -6.35 -6.16
C GLU A 211 -12.27 -5.18 -5.38
N SER A 212 -12.96 -5.47 -4.28
CA SER A 212 -13.65 -4.48 -3.46
C SER A 212 -12.68 -3.57 -2.70
N GLU A 213 -11.49 -4.06 -2.35
CA GLU A 213 -10.41 -3.26 -1.76
C GLU A 213 -9.75 -2.35 -2.80
N LEU A 214 -9.37 -2.90 -3.95
CA LEU A 214 -8.61 -2.16 -4.96
C LEU A 214 -9.48 -1.11 -5.68
N PHE A 215 -10.68 -1.50 -6.13
CA PHE A 215 -11.57 -0.67 -6.93
C PHE A 215 -12.70 -0.03 -6.12
N GLY A 216 -12.94 -0.48 -4.89
CA GLY A 216 -14.06 0.02 -4.09
C GLY A 216 -15.40 -0.54 -4.55
N TYR A 217 -16.47 -0.13 -3.88
CA TYR A 217 -17.83 -0.58 -4.20
C TYR A 217 -18.86 0.52 -3.97
N ALA A 218 -19.90 0.52 -4.80
CA ALA A 218 -21.04 1.41 -4.67
C ALA A 218 -21.93 1.03 -3.46
N PRO A 219 -22.74 1.95 -2.92
CA PRO A 219 -23.75 1.64 -1.92
C PRO A 219 -24.58 0.41 -2.31
N HIS A 220 -24.76 -0.51 -1.36
CA HIS A 220 -25.59 -1.71 -1.54
C HIS A 220 -25.17 -2.64 -2.68
N ALA A 221 -23.90 -2.63 -3.08
CA ALA A 221 -23.39 -3.45 -4.19
C ALA A 221 -23.55 -4.97 -4.00
N PHE A 222 -23.49 -5.46 -2.75
CA PHE A 222 -23.65 -6.88 -2.41
C PHE A 222 -24.18 -7.04 -0.97
N THR A 223 -24.58 -8.27 -0.59
CA THR A 223 -25.04 -8.58 0.76
C THR A 223 -23.92 -8.35 1.79
N GLY A 224 -24.09 -7.38 2.68
CA GLY A 224 -23.07 -6.95 3.65
C GLY A 224 -22.28 -5.70 3.23
N ALA A 225 -22.51 -5.17 2.02
CA ALA A 225 -21.93 -3.90 1.61
C ALA A 225 -22.49 -2.75 2.46
N SER A 226 -21.60 -1.82 2.83
CA SER A 226 -22.00 -0.59 3.51
C SER A 226 -23.04 0.17 2.68
N SER A 227 -24.06 0.72 3.35
CA SER A 227 -25.04 1.62 2.73
C SER A 227 -24.42 2.91 2.20
N LYS A 228 -23.16 3.19 2.55
CA LYS A 228 -22.40 4.35 2.06
C LYS A 228 -21.40 3.99 0.96
N GLY A 229 -21.26 2.71 0.60
CA GLY A 229 -20.18 2.25 -0.28
C GLY A 229 -18.80 2.32 0.39
N LYS A 230 -17.75 2.10 -0.42
CA LYS A 230 -16.33 2.22 -0.01
C LYS A 230 -15.49 2.69 -1.19
N ASN A 231 -14.65 3.69 -0.98
CA ASN A 231 -13.64 4.08 -1.96
C ASN A 231 -12.53 3.02 -2.02
N GLY A 232 -12.13 2.64 -3.24
CA GLY A 232 -11.03 1.71 -3.47
C GLY A 232 -9.66 2.37 -3.29
N LEU A 233 -8.64 1.54 -3.04
CA LEU A 233 -7.26 1.98 -2.86
C LEU A 233 -6.70 2.73 -4.08
N ILE A 234 -7.13 2.39 -5.30
CA ILE A 234 -6.77 3.14 -6.51
C ILE A 234 -7.24 4.60 -6.44
N LYS A 235 -8.46 4.82 -5.93
CA LYS A 235 -9.01 6.18 -5.77
C LYS A 235 -8.26 6.97 -4.72
N LEU A 236 -7.85 6.32 -3.64
CA LEU A 236 -7.04 6.94 -2.59
C LEU A 236 -5.65 7.33 -3.07
N ALA A 237 -5.12 6.63 -4.07
CA ALA A 237 -3.84 6.93 -4.69
C ALA A 237 -3.90 8.03 -5.76
N HIS A 238 -5.06 8.67 -5.98
CA HIS A 238 -5.21 9.71 -6.99
C HIS A 238 -4.23 10.88 -6.78
N ASN A 239 -3.58 11.30 -7.87
CA ASN A 239 -2.43 12.21 -7.95
C ASN A 239 -1.14 11.70 -7.26
N GLY A 240 -1.21 10.56 -6.57
CA GLY A 240 -0.14 9.93 -5.83
C GLY A 240 0.49 8.73 -6.55
N THR A 241 0.96 7.77 -5.76
CA THR A 241 1.62 6.55 -6.23
C THR A 241 0.98 5.33 -5.61
N LEU A 242 0.66 4.34 -6.45
CA LEU A 242 0.21 3.02 -6.03
C LEU A 242 1.38 2.04 -6.13
N PHE A 243 1.75 1.45 -5.00
CA PHE A 243 2.77 0.42 -4.93
C PHE A 243 2.10 -0.96 -4.78
N LEU A 244 2.31 -1.85 -5.75
CA LEU A 244 1.79 -3.22 -5.76
C LEU A 244 2.93 -4.19 -5.46
N ASP A 245 3.04 -4.64 -4.21
CA ASP A 245 3.99 -5.69 -3.81
C ASP A 245 3.43 -7.08 -4.06
N GLU A 246 4.31 -8.01 -4.41
CA GLU A 246 3.99 -9.37 -4.84
C GLU A 246 2.93 -9.43 -5.96
N VAL A 247 3.11 -8.63 -7.01
CA VAL A 247 2.15 -8.52 -8.14
C VAL A 247 1.90 -9.86 -8.89
N ALA A 248 2.80 -10.83 -8.72
CA ALA A 248 2.64 -12.19 -9.24
C ALA A 248 1.44 -12.94 -8.60
N GLU A 249 1.06 -12.58 -7.38
CA GLU A 249 -0.03 -13.21 -6.62
C GLU A 249 -1.43 -12.74 -7.06
N LEU A 250 -1.51 -11.85 -8.06
CA LEU A 250 -2.77 -11.35 -8.58
C LEU A 250 -3.62 -12.45 -9.21
N PRO A 251 -4.90 -12.60 -8.80
CA PRO A 251 -5.86 -13.44 -9.51
C PRO A 251 -6.01 -13.06 -10.99
N LEU A 252 -6.17 -14.05 -11.89
CA LEU A 252 -6.23 -13.83 -13.34
C LEU A 252 -7.35 -12.87 -13.80
N ASP A 253 -8.50 -12.92 -13.12
CA ASP A 253 -9.62 -12.01 -13.32
C ASP A 253 -9.26 -10.57 -12.93
N MET A 254 -8.50 -10.40 -11.83
CA MET A 254 -7.99 -9.10 -11.40
C MET A 254 -6.91 -8.56 -12.33
N GLN A 255 -6.07 -9.41 -12.91
CA GLN A 255 -5.09 -9.01 -13.92
C GLN A 255 -5.75 -8.30 -15.11
N THR A 256 -6.94 -8.75 -15.53
CA THR A 256 -7.70 -8.13 -16.63
C THR A 256 -8.20 -6.73 -16.25
N LYS A 257 -8.70 -6.55 -15.03
CA LYS A 257 -9.17 -5.25 -14.53
C LYS A 257 -8.01 -4.27 -14.34
N LEU A 258 -6.90 -4.75 -13.79
CA LEU A 258 -5.68 -3.96 -13.64
C LEU A 258 -5.12 -3.52 -14.99
N LEU A 259 -5.09 -4.42 -15.99
CA LEU A 259 -4.66 -4.07 -17.35
C LEU A 259 -5.52 -2.95 -17.95
N ARG A 260 -6.85 -3.02 -17.79
CA ARG A 260 -7.76 -1.96 -18.25
C ARG A 260 -7.43 -0.65 -17.55
N PHE A 261 -7.29 -0.66 -16.23
CA PHE A 261 -6.90 0.52 -15.46
C PHE A 261 -5.57 1.12 -15.91
N LEU A 262 -4.52 0.31 -16.11
CA LEU A 262 -3.21 0.77 -16.59
C LEU A 262 -3.26 1.38 -17.98
N SER A 263 -4.23 0.98 -18.79
CA SER A 263 -4.39 1.43 -20.18
C SER A 263 -5.22 2.71 -20.26
N THR A 264 -6.32 2.79 -19.53
CA THR A 264 -7.29 3.88 -19.64
C THR A 264 -7.26 4.89 -18.50
N LYS A 265 -6.52 4.61 -17.41
CA LYS A 265 -6.58 5.37 -16.16
C LYS A 265 -7.98 5.47 -15.56
N MET A 266 -8.85 4.53 -15.93
CA MET A 266 -10.23 4.46 -15.48
C MET A 266 -10.54 3.09 -14.91
N PHE A 267 -11.40 3.04 -13.90
CA PHE A 267 -11.95 1.81 -13.35
C PHE A 267 -13.44 1.99 -13.04
N ILE A 268 -14.13 0.88 -12.75
CA ILE A 268 -15.55 0.90 -12.36
C ILE A 268 -15.65 0.23 -10.98
N PRO A 269 -16.14 0.94 -9.94
CA PRO A 269 -16.36 0.32 -8.63
C PRO A 269 -17.33 -0.86 -8.72
N VAL A 270 -17.20 -1.83 -7.81
CA VAL A 270 -18.11 -2.98 -7.76
C VAL A 270 -19.55 -2.52 -7.58
N GLY A 271 -20.47 -3.04 -8.39
CA GLY A 271 -21.89 -2.67 -8.38
C GLY A 271 -22.19 -1.29 -8.98
N SER A 272 -21.19 -0.58 -9.52
CA SER A 272 -21.37 0.66 -10.27
C SER A 272 -21.43 0.42 -11.77
N ASN A 273 -22.06 1.33 -12.51
CA ASN A 273 -21.97 1.44 -13.97
C ASN A 273 -21.23 2.72 -14.42
N LYS A 274 -20.80 3.56 -13.48
CA LYS A 274 -20.08 4.81 -13.75
C LYS A 274 -18.58 4.56 -13.67
N PRO A 275 -17.83 4.82 -14.75
CA PRO A 275 -16.37 4.80 -14.69
C PRO A 275 -15.86 6.00 -13.88
N GLU A 276 -14.78 5.77 -13.13
CA GLU A 276 -14.03 6.79 -12.42
C GLU A 276 -12.64 6.90 -13.05
N GLU A 277 -12.21 8.12 -13.39
CA GLU A 277 -10.88 8.41 -13.91
C GLU A 277 -9.97 8.88 -12.78
N VAL A 278 -8.76 8.33 -12.71
CA VAL A 278 -7.75 8.76 -11.76
C VAL A 278 -6.36 8.80 -12.39
N ASP A 279 -5.63 9.86 -12.11
CA ASP A 279 -4.20 9.93 -12.38
C ASP A 279 -3.40 9.30 -11.24
N VAL A 280 -2.68 8.22 -11.52
CA VAL A 280 -1.90 7.46 -10.52
C VAL A 280 -0.62 6.92 -11.17
N ARG A 281 0.51 7.14 -10.49
CA ARG A 281 1.79 6.48 -10.84
C ARG A 281 1.83 5.07 -10.27
N ILE A 282 2.36 4.13 -11.03
CA ILE A 282 2.41 2.72 -10.65
C ILE A 282 3.85 2.28 -10.41
N ILE A 283 4.09 1.68 -9.25
CA ILE A 283 5.31 0.92 -8.94
C ILE A 283 4.87 -0.50 -8.58
N THR A 284 5.49 -1.52 -9.16
CA THR A 284 5.21 -2.91 -8.82
C THR A 284 6.45 -3.59 -8.29
N ALA A 285 6.25 -4.66 -7.52
CA ALA A 285 7.33 -5.50 -7.02
C ALA A 285 6.93 -6.98 -7.08
N THR A 286 7.93 -7.84 -7.31
CA THR A 286 7.77 -9.30 -7.21
C THR A 286 9.12 -9.99 -7.05
N ASN A 287 9.10 -11.18 -6.45
CA ASN A 287 10.21 -12.13 -6.45
C ASN A 287 10.09 -13.24 -7.51
N GLN A 288 8.96 -13.33 -8.24
CA GLN A 288 8.72 -14.40 -9.23
C GLN A 288 9.11 -13.96 -10.64
N ASP A 289 9.40 -14.94 -11.49
CA ASP A 289 9.64 -14.71 -12.92
C ASP A 289 8.29 -14.60 -13.66
N LEU A 290 7.78 -13.37 -13.77
CA LEU A 290 6.54 -13.11 -14.50
C LEU A 290 6.62 -13.56 -15.96
N LEU A 291 7.79 -13.51 -16.61
CA LEU A 291 7.93 -13.94 -18.00
C LEU A 291 7.71 -15.45 -18.11
N GLN A 292 8.26 -16.24 -17.17
CA GLN A 292 7.96 -17.66 -17.08
C GLN A 292 6.46 -17.92 -16.81
N MET A 293 5.85 -17.20 -15.87
CA MET A 293 4.42 -17.34 -15.56
C MET A 293 3.51 -17.05 -16.76
N THR A 294 3.93 -16.17 -17.67
CA THR A 294 3.18 -15.95 -18.92
C THR A 294 3.20 -17.17 -19.85
N ARG A 295 4.29 -17.94 -19.86
CA ARG A 295 4.39 -19.20 -20.62
C ARG A 295 3.51 -20.29 -20.00
N GLU A 296 3.40 -20.27 -18.67
CA GLU A 296 2.56 -21.18 -17.89
C GLU A 296 1.08 -20.76 -17.85
N LYS A 297 0.72 -19.61 -18.45
CA LYS A 297 -0.63 -19.03 -18.46
C LYS A 297 -1.20 -18.70 -17.06
N THR A 298 -0.33 -18.57 -16.07
CA THR A 298 -0.67 -18.10 -14.71
C THR A 298 -0.58 -16.58 -14.59
N PHE A 299 0.09 -15.93 -15.55
CA PHE A 299 0.12 -14.47 -15.69
C PHE A 299 -0.18 -14.05 -17.13
N ARG A 300 -0.89 -12.94 -17.32
CA ARG A 300 -1.22 -12.47 -18.68
C ARG A 300 -0.05 -11.75 -19.34
N THR A 301 0.23 -12.11 -20.59
CA THR A 301 1.31 -11.53 -21.39
C THR A 301 1.13 -10.02 -21.65
N ASP A 302 -0.10 -9.57 -21.88
CA ASP A 302 -0.43 -8.16 -22.10
C ASP A 302 -0.16 -7.30 -20.85
N LEU A 303 -0.55 -7.79 -19.67
CA LEU A 303 -0.26 -7.13 -18.39
C LEU A 303 1.24 -7.09 -18.11
N TYR A 304 1.97 -8.18 -18.39
CA TYR A 304 3.42 -8.23 -18.20
C TYR A 304 4.12 -7.09 -18.95
N TYR A 305 3.83 -6.89 -20.23
CA TYR A 305 4.46 -5.81 -21.00
C TYR A 305 4.06 -4.41 -20.54
N ARG A 306 2.86 -4.25 -19.94
CA ARG A 306 2.42 -2.96 -19.39
C ARG A 306 3.07 -2.64 -18.05
N LEU A 307 3.45 -3.66 -17.27
CA LEU A 307 4.15 -3.51 -15.99
C LEU A 307 5.67 -3.41 -16.17
N ASN A 308 6.24 -4.21 -17.07
CA ASN A 308 7.68 -4.29 -17.33
C ASN A 308 8.19 -3.16 -18.24
N VAL A 309 7.90 -1.91 -17.88
CA VAL A 309 8.38 -0.74 -18.63
C VAL A 309 9.81 -0.39 -18.22
N ILE A 310 10.05 -0.28 -16.91
CA ILE A 310 11.38 -0.06 -16.34
C ILE A 310 11.64 -1.13 -15.27
N PRO A 311 12.30 -2.24 -15.61
CA PRO A 311 12.70 -3.25 -14.62
C PRO A 311 13.94 -2.79 -13.84
N ILE A 312 13.91 -2.96 -12.52
CA ILE A 312 15.04 -2.74 -11.62
C ILE A 312 15.23 -4.00 -10.80
N ARG A 313 16.35 -4.69 -11.02
CA ARG A 313 16.71 -5.89 -10.26
C ARG A 313 17.53 -5.49 -9.03
N ILE A 314 17.04 -5.85 -7.85
CA ILE A 314 17.68 -5.61 -6.57
C ILE A 314 18.39 -6.90 -6.15
N PRO A 315 19.72 -6.88 -5.98
CA PRO A 315 20.48 -8.08 -5.65
C PRO A 315 20.17 -8.56 -4.21
N PRO A 316 20.19 -9.89 -3.99
CA PRO A 316 20.14 -10.44 -2.65
C PRO A 316 21.38 -10.02 -1.84
N LEU A 317 21.28 -10.04 -0.52
CA LEU A 317 22.31 -9.51 0.38
C LEU A 317 23.67 -10.21 0.20
N ARG A 318 23.66 -11.51 -0.13
CA ARG A 318 24.86 -12.30 -0.47
C ARG A 318 25.63 -11.82 -1.71
N GLU A 319 25.01 -11.05 -2.60
CA GLU A 319 25.65 -10.46 -3.78
C GLU A 319 26.17 -9.04 -3.53
N ARG A 320 25.88 -8.47 -2.34
CA ARG A 320 26.27 -7.11 -1.90
C ARG A 320 26.79 -7.13 -0.46
N ILE A 321 27.79 -7.98 -0.21
CA ILE A 321 28.33 -8.26 1.13
C ILE A 321 28.85 -6.99 1.82
N GLU A 322 29.32 -5.99 1.06
CA GLU A 322 29.78 -4.72 1.61
C GLU A 322 28.66 -3.97 2.36
N ASP A 323 27.41 -4.14 1.93
CA ASP A 323 26.25 -3.50 2.54
C ASP A 323 25.93 -4.06 3.94
N ILE A 324 26.34 -5.30 4.23
CA ILE A 324 26.05 -5.97 5.51
C ILE A 324 26.57 -5.15 6.67
N LYS A 325 27.78 -4.58 6.55
CA LYS A 325 28.39 -3.80 7.64
C LYS A 325 27.57 -2.54 7.95
N VAL A 326 27.31 -1.71 6.95
CA VAL A 326 26.61 -0.43 7.13
C VAL A 326 25.14 -0.63 7.54
N LEU A 327 24.49 -1.68 7.04
CA LEU A 327 23.15 -2.08 7.48
C LEU A 327 23.17 -2.52 8.94
N SER A 328 24.14 -3.36 9.31
CA SER A 328 24.24 -3.89 10.66
C SER A 328 24.47 -2.80 11.69
N GLU A 329 25.41 -1.89 11.42
CA GLU A 329 25.71 -0.75 12.29
C GLU A 329 24.48 0.16 12.47
N ALA A 330 23.73 0.41 11.40
CA ALA A 330 22.53 1.24 11.45
C ALA A 330 21.39 0.59 12.26
N PHE A 331 21.14 -0.72 12.06
CA PHE A 331 20.15 -1.45 12.85
C PHE A 331 20.57 -1.55 14.32
N LEU A 332 21.85 -1.82 14.57
CA LEU A 332 22.40 -1.90 15.92
C LEU A 332 22.23 -0.57 16.67
N ALA A 333 22.55 0.57 16.03
CA ALA A 333 22.33 1.89 16.60
C ALA A 333 20.85 2.14 16.92
N THR A 334 19.96 1.80 15.98
CA THR A 334 18.50 1.95 16.14
C THR A 334 17.97 1.15 17.33
N TYR A 335 18.39 -0.11 17.45
CA TYR A 335 17.89 -1.01 18.50
C TYR A 335 18.54 -0.75 19.85
N ASN A 336 19.82 -0.37 19.89
CA ASN A 336 20.46 0.07 21.13
C ASN A 336 19.75 1.29 21.72
N GLN A 337 19.40 2.27 20.88
CA GLN A 337 18.63 3.43 21.33
C GLN A 337 17.24 3.02 21.84
N LYS A 338 16.52 2.17 21.09
CA LYS A 338 15.17 1.71 21.44
C LYS A 338 15.14 0.94 22.76
N TYR A 339 16.09 0.04 22.97
CA TYR A 339 16.13 -0.85 24.14
C TYR A 339 17.07 -0.37 25.25
N LYS A 340 17.66 0.84 25.11
CA LYS A 340 18.63 1.43 26.06
C LYS A 340 19.79 0.47 26.36
N LYS A 341 20.31 -0.15 25.31
CA LYS A 341 21.44 -1.08 25.33
C LYS A 341 22.67 -0.42 24.68
N ALA A 342 23.83 -1.02 24.85
CA ALA A 342 25.09 -0.56 24.28
C ALA A 342 25.87 -1.73 23.66
N ILE A 343 25.19 -2.54 22.84
CA ILE A 343 25.82 -3.66 22.14
C ILE A 343 26.68 -3.13 20.99
N LEU A 344 27.89 -3.68 20.84
CA LEU A 344 28.83 -3.41 19.76
C LEU A 344 29.22 -4.72 19.08
N PHE A 345 29.39 -4.69 17.76
CA PHE A 345 30.00 -5.79 17.01
C PHE A 345 31.48 -5.53 16.84
N ALA A 346 32.33 -6.46 17.26
CA ALA A 346 33.74 -6.43 16.92
C ALA A 346 33.94 -7.04 15.51
N GLU A 347 35.20 -7.10 15.07
CA GLU A 347 35.55 -7.59 13.75
C GLU A 347 35.10 -9.04 13.53
N GLN A 348 35.22 -9.89 14.57
CA GLN A 348 34.83 -11.29 14.50
C GLN A 348 33.33 -11.46 14.27
N GLU A 349 32.47 -10.76 15.01
CA GLU A 349 31.02 -10.77 14.78
C GLU A 349 30.66 -10.29 13.37
N MET A 350 31.38 -9.28 12.87
CA MET A 350 31.15 -8.76 11.53
C MET A 350 31.51 -9.78 10.44
N GLU A 351 32.59 -10.55 10.62
CA GLU A 351 32.94 -11.64 9.71
C GLU A 351 31.91 -12.77 9.74
N LEU A 352 31.35 -13.11 10.91
CA LEU A 352 30.23 -14.06 11.00
C LEU A 352 29.02 -13.58 10.20
N LEU A 353 28.65 -12.31 10.33
CA LEU A 353 27.54 -11.72 9.58
C LEU A 353 27.80 -11.72 8.06
N LYS A 354 29.04 -11.48 7.62
CA LYS A 354 29.40 -11.52 6.19
C LYS A 354 29.43 -12.94 5.61
N ALA A 355 29.80 -13.93 6.42
CA ALA A 355 29.92 -15.32 5.99
C ALA A 355 28.56 -16.02 5.80
N TYR A 356 27.51 -15.53 6.47
CA TYR A 356 26.18 -16.12 6.38
C TYR A 356 25.48 -15.76 5.04
N PRO A 357 24.76 -16.71 4.39
CA PRO A 357 24.17 -16.50 3.06
C PRO A 357 22.91 -15.63 3.02
N TRP A 358 22.31 -15.29 4.16
CA TRP A 358 21.12 -14.42 4.28
C TRP A 358 19.93 -14.80 3.38
N PRO A 359 19.33 -16.00 3.54
CA PRO A 359 18.15 -16.41 2.76
C PRO A 359 16.95 -15.46 2.92
N GLY A 360 16.79 -14.82 4.08
CA GLY A 360 15.77 -13.79 4.33
C GLY A 360 16.27 -12.36 4.12
N ASN A 361 17.45 -12.19 3.51
CA ASN A 361 18.04 -10.91 3.12
C ASN A 361 18.08 -9.88 4.27
N VAL A 362 17.77 -8.61 3.99
CA VAL A 362 17.85 -7.51 4.96
C VAL A 362 16.82 -7.67 6.08
N ARG A 363 15.68 -8.32 5.82
CA ARG A 363 14.64 -8.60 6.82
C ARG A 363 15.19 -9.55 7.90
N GLU A 364 15.87 -10.61 7.50
CA GLU A 364 16.51 -11.54 8.42
C GLU A 364 17.65 -10.87 9.21
N LEU A 365 18.53 -10.12 8.53
CA LEU A 365 19.60 -9.37 9.18
C LEU A 365 19.06 -8.45 10.29
N LYS A 366 18.03 -7.66 9.97
CA LYS A 366 17.36 -6.76 10.92
C LYS A 366 16.82 -7.52 12.13
N ASN A 367 16.16 -8.66 11.90
CA ASN A 367 15.59 -9.48 12.97
C ASN A 367 16.65 -10.12 13.87
N ILE A 368 17.75 -10.61 13.29
CA ILE A 368 18.86 -11.19 14.06
C ILE A 368 19.51 -10.12 14.93
N ILE A 369 19.79 -8.94 14.38
CA ILE A 369 20.39 -7.84 15.14
C ILE A 369 19.47 -7.35 16.26
N GLU A 370 18.17 -7.20 15.99
CA GLU A 370 17.19 -6.87 17.04
C GLU A 370 17.23 -7.89 18.17
N ARG A 371 17.22 -9.18 17.82
CA ARG A 371 17.27 -10.28 18.78
C ARG A 371 18.56 -10.25 19.59
N THR A 372 19.71 -10.02 18.95
CA THR A 372 21.01 -9.88 19.63
C THR A 372 20.97 -8.73 20.64
N VAL A 373 20.45 -7.55 20.27
CA VAL A 373 20.36 -6.41 21.19
C VAL A 373 19.46 -6.69 22.39
N VAL A 374 18.35 -7.40 22.17
CA VAL A 374 17.39 -7.73 23.24
C VAL A 374 17.92 -8.82 24.17
N MET A 375 18.48 -9.89 23.62
CA MET A 375 18.82 -11.12 24.37
C MET A 375 20.23 -11.13 24.95
N CYS A 376 21.16 -10.35 24.39
CA CYS A 376 22.56 -10.42 24.77
C CYS A 376 22.98 -9.36 25.78
N GLN A 377 24.09 -9.66 26.45
CA GLN A 377 25.01 -8.70 27.07
C GLN A 377 26.24 -8.57 26.15
N GLN A 378 27.10 -7.58 26.34
CA GLN A 378 28.22 -7.36 25.41
C GLN A 378 29.16 -8.58 25.31
N GLU A 379 29.33 -9.32 26.39
CA GLU A 379 30.29 -10.43 26.50
C GLU A 379 29.87 -11.69 25.74
N ASN A 380 28.58 -11.87 25.41
CA ASN A 380 28.06 -13.10 24.80
C ASN A 380 27.53 -12.92 23.36
N VAL A 381 27.81 -11.77 22.73
CA VAL A 381 27.32 -11.44 21.38
C VAL A 381 27.86 -12.41 20.33
N GLY A 382 29.17 -12.69 20.35
CA GLY A 382 29.82 -13.59 19.40
C GLY A 382 29.24 -14.99 19.43
N ASP A 383 29.16 -15.59 20.62
CA ASP A 383 28.58 -16.92 20.82
C ASP A 383 27.11 -16.99 20.37
N PHE A 384 26.33 -15.96 20.68
CA PHE A 384 24.93 -15.88 20.29
C PHE A 384 24.75 -15.78 18.76
N LEU A 385 25.57 -14.96 18.09
CA LEU A 385 25.52 -14.84 16.63
C LEU A 385 25.96 -16.14 15.96
N GLN A 386 27.04 -16.77 16.45
CA GLN A 386 27.48 -18.07 15.96
C GLN A 386 26.36 -19.10 16.06
N ALA A 387 25.71 -19.20 17.24
CA ALA A 387 24.59 -20.09 17.48
C ALA A 387 23.38 -19.79 16.59
N SER A 388 23.05 -18.51 16.42
CA SER A 388 21.86 -18.07 15.67
C SER A 388 22.01 -18.23 14.16
N LEU A 389 23.23 -18.07 13.63
CA LEU A 389 23.52 -18.12 12.20
C LEU A 389 23.89 -19.52 11.72
N PHE A 390 24.63 -20.27 12.53
CA PHE A 390 25.21 -21.55 12.11
C PHE A 390 24.73 -22.74 12.96
N GLY A 391 23.85 -22.49 13.93
CA GLY A 391 23.44 -23.49 14.91
C GLY A 391 24.52 -23.73 15.97
N THR A 392 24.10 -24.04 17.19
CA THR A 392 24.96 -24.76 18.13
C THR A 392 24.84 -26.24 17.84
N ASN A 393 25.93 -26.98 18.06
CA ASN A 393 25.83 -28.41 18.37
C ASN A 393 24.89 -28.56 19.58
N GLY A 394 23.61 -28.80 19.31
CA GLY A 394 22.54 -28.96 20.31
C GLY A 394 21.92 -27.65 20.81
N MET A 395 20.96 -27.10 20.06
CA MET A 395 19.62 -26.77 20.56
C MET A 395 18.76 -26.23 19.42
N ASP A 396 17.64 -26.91 19.19
CA ASP A 396 16.61 -26.52 18.24
C ASP A 396 16.12 -25.09 18.52
N VAL A 397 16.24 -24.22 17.52
CA VAL A 397 15.50 -22.96 17.48
C VAL A 397 14.76 -22.87 16.14
N LEU A 398 13.60 -23.52 16.12
CA LEU A 398 12.43 -23.21 15.27
C LEU A 398 12.74 -22.97 13.79
N ASN A 399 12.98 -24.05 13.05
CA ASN A 399 12.88 -24.03 11.60
C ASN A 399 11.41 -24.14 11.16
N TYR A 400 10.90 -23.08 10.55
CA TYR A 400 9.75 -23.16 9.67
C TYR A 400 10.24 -23.71 8.33
N GLY A 401 9.92 -24.98 8.06
CA GLY A 401 10.16 -25.66 6.79
C GLY A 401 10.83 -27.01 7.00
N GLU A 402 10.10 -28.09 6.70
CA GLU A 402 10.58 -29.48 6.71
C GLU A 402 11.68 -29.69 5.65
N GLY A 403 12.90 -29.25 5.94
CA GLY A 403 14.09 -29.51 5.13
C GLY A 403 15.10 -30.32 5.91
N PHE A 404 15.67 -31.35 5.29
CA PHE A 404 16.79 -32.10 5.85
C PHE A 404 18.04 -31.24 5.98
N HIS A 405 18.60 -31.16 7.18
CA HIS A 405 19.87 -30.45 7.43
C HIS A 405 21.05 -31.41 7.29
N ILE A 406 21.92 -31.13 6.31
CA ILE A 406 23.20 -31.83 6.17
C ILE A 406 24.13 -31.38 7.29
N ARG A 407 24.49 -32.34 8.14
CA ARG A 407 25.44 -32.17 9.25
C ARG A 407 26.88 -32.39 8.75
N PHE A 408 27.73 -31.38 8.86
CA PHE A 408 29.14 -31.44 8.44
C PHE A 408 30.10 -31.88 9.56
N ASP A 409 29.58 -32.13 10.76
CA ASP A 409 30.28 -32.63 11.95
C ASP A 409 30.31 -34.16 12.05
N LEU A 410 29.68 -34.87 11.10
CA LEU A 410 29.66 -36.33 11.03
C LEU A 410 30.71 -36.89 10.06
N PRO A 411 31.32 -38.05 10.35
CA PRO A 411 32.05 -38.82 9.35
C PRO A 411 31.17 -39.07 8.11
N LEU A 412 31.76 -39.01 6.92
CA LEU A 412 31.03 -39.12 5.63
C LEU A 412 30.07 -40.32 5.59
N LYS A 413 30.46 -41.44 6.20
CA LYS A 413 29.65 -42.66 6.28
C LYS A 413 28.33 -42.43 7.04
N ASP A 414 28.39 -41.74 8.18
CA ASP A 414 27.25 -41.52 9.05
C ASP A 414 26.33 -40.40 8.49
N ALA A 415 26.92 -39.43 7.79
CA ALA A 415 26.19 -38.41 7.05
C ALA A 415 25.39 -39.02 5.87
N LEU A 416 26.01 -39.93 5.12
CA LEU A 416 25.34 -40.65 4.02
C LEU A 416 24.22 -41.55 4.54
N GLU A 417 24.43 -42.27 5.65
CA GLU A 417 23.40 -43.11 6.27
C GLU A 417 22.22 -42.28 6.81
N SER A 418 22.50 -41.10 7.38
CA SER A 418 21.47 -40.17 7.86
C SER A 418 20.62 -39.59 6.71
N PHE A 419 21.28 -39.19 5.61
CA PHE A 419 20.58 -38.73 4.41
C PHE A 419 19.75 -39.84 3.77
N GLU A 420 20.32 -41.04 3.65
CA GLU A 420 19.65 -42.20 3.08
C GLU A 420 18.38 -42.55 3.87
N ASN A 421 18.45 -42.55 5.20
CA ASN A 421 17.29 -42.82 6.05
C ASN A 421 16.21 -41.72 5.95
N TYR A 422 16.60 -40.45 5.92
CA TYR A 422 15.66 -39.35 5.71
C TYR A 422 14.95 -39.47 4.37
N TYR A 423 15.71 -39.66 3.29
CA TYR A 423 15.17 -39.75 1.94
C TYR A 423 14.22 -40.94 1.77
N ILE A 424 14.57 -42.10 2.33
CA ILE A 424 13.70 -43.29 2.35
C ILE A 424 12.40 -43.02 3.09
N ASN A 425 12.45 -42.34 4.24
CA ASN A 425 11.25 -42.04 5.03
C ASN A 425 10.36 -41.01 4.34
N ALA A 426 10.93 -39.96 3.75
CA ALA A 426 10.19 -38.96 2.98
C ALA A 426 9.44 -39.60 1.80
N VAL A 427 10.11 -40.45 1.02
CA VAL A 427 9.47 -41.16 -0.10
C VAL A 427 8.40 -42.15 0.39
N LEU A 428 8.57 -42.77 1.56
CA LEU A 428 7.54 -43.60 2.17
C LEU A 428 6.31 -42.80 2.63
N GLU A 429 6.51 -41.61 3.18
CA GLU A 429 5.41 -40.72 3.60
C GLU A 429 4.60 -40.21 2.41
N GLU A 430 5.27 -39.77 1.33
CA GLU A 430 4.62 -39.38 0.08
C GLU A 430 3.82 -40.52 -0.57
N ASN A 431 4.26 -41.77 -0.37
CA ASN A 431 3.58 -42.96 -0.87
C ASN A 431 2.66 -43.61 0.18
N HIS A 432 2.26 -42.88 1.23
CA HIS A 432 1.35 -43.34 2.29
C HIS A 432 1.73 -44.69 2.92
N GLY A 433 3.03 -44.98 3.02
CA GLY A 433 3.56 -46.23 3.58
C GLY A 433 3.48 -47.44 2.63
N ALA A 434 3.11 -47.26 1.36
CA ALA A 434 3.05 -48.34 0.38
C ALA A 434 4.46 -48.77 -0.08
N LEU A 435 5.02 -49.77 0.61
CA LEU A 435 6.38 -50.28 0.41
C LEU A 435 6.72 -50.69 -1.04
N ASN A 436 5.73 -51.14 -1.82
CA ASN A 436 5.94 -51.52 -3.22
C ASN A 436 6.07 -50.30 -4.14
N GLU A 437 5.28 -49.25 -3.92
CA GLU A 437 5.33 -48.03 -4.74
C GLU A 437 6.54 -47.18 -4.37
N ALA A 438 6.85 -47.07 -3.08
CA ALA A 438 8.07 -46.42 -2.61
C ALA A 438 9.35 -47.11 -3.14
N ALA A 439 9.38 -48.46 -3.22
CA ALA A 439 10.51 -49.19 -3.79
C ALA A 439 10.71 -48.91 -5.28
N LYS A 440 9.63 -48.73 -6.04
CA LYS A 440 9.69 -48.33 -7.47
C LYS A 440 10.20 -46.91 -7.63
N VAL A 441 9.74 -45.97 -6.80
CA VAL A 441 10.17 -44.55 -6.84
C VAL A 441 11.65 -44.42 -6.45
N LEU A 442 12.11 -45.22 -5.49
CA LEU A 442 13.51 -45.27 -5.05
C LEU A 442 14.42 -46.07 -5.98
N ASP A 443 13.88 -46.73 -7.01
CA ASP A 443 14.60 -47.65 -7.92
C ASP A 443 15.42 -48.72 -7.18
N ILE A 444 14.86 -49.30 -6.11
CA ILE A 444 15.50 -50.38 -5.35
C ILE A 444 14.55 -51.55 -5.14
N HIS A 445 15.11 -52.76 -5.02
CA HIS A 445 14.32 -53.96 -4.77
C HIS A 445 13.60 -53.88 -3.41
N ARG A 446 12.34 -54.33 -3.33
CA ARG A 446 11.49 -54.28 -2.12
C ARG A 446 12.18 -54.84 -0.87
N THR A 447 12.94 -55.93 -1.03
CA THR A 447 13.68 -56.57 0.08
C THR A 447 14.84 -55.70 0.58
N THR A 448 15.46 -54.89 -0.29
CA THR A 448 16.51 -53.93 0.07
C THR A 448 15.93 -52.78 0.88
N LEU A 449 14.78 -52.25 0.46
CA LEU A 449 14.05 -51.21 1.21
C LEU A 449 13.62 -51.70 2.60
N TYR A 450 13.12 -52.94 2.70
CA TYR A 450 12.74 -53.54 3.98
C TYR A 450 13.93 -53.71 4.94
N ARG A 451 15.09 -54.14 4.43
CA ARG A 451 16.32 -54.30 5.24
C ARG A 451 16.90 -52.96 5.70
N LYS A 452 16.81 -51.91 4.88
CA LYS A 452 17.24 -50.56 5.26
C LYS A 452 16.33 -49.95 6.32
N LYS A 453 15.03 -50.25 6.30
CA LYS A 453 14.06 -49.82 7.32
C LYS A 453 14.25 -50.54 8.67
N ASN A 454 14.57 -51.84 8.64
CA ASN A 454 14.75 -52.68 9.83
C ASN A 454 16.18 -53.25 9.87
N PRO A 455 17.20 -52.45 10.24
CA PRO A 455 18.56 -52.96 10.34
C PRO A 455 18.64 -54.04 11.44
N GLU A 456 19.18 -55.22 11.12
CA GLU A 456 19.45 -56.24 12.14
C GLU A 456 20.45 -55.70 13.18
N PRO A 457 20.26 -56.02 14.48
CA PRO A 457 21.22 -55.62 15.50
C PRO A 457 22.57 -56.28 15.21
N LYS A 458 23.61 -55.46 14.96
CA LYS A 458 24.98 -55.94 14.77
C LYS A 458 25.40 -56.75 16.00
N ALA A 459 25.65 -58.05 15.80
CA ALA A 459 26.19 -58.94 16.82
C ALA A 459 27.50 -58.36 17.37
N ARG A 460 27.57 -58.18 18.70
CA ARG A 460 28.83 -57.86 19.40
C ARG A 460 29.80 -59.01 19.14
N LEU A 461 30.89 -58.72 18.43
CA LEU A 461 32.04 -59.61 18.35
C LEU A 461 32.64 -59.74 19.75
N SER A 462 32.49 -60.93 20.33
CA SER A 462 33.20 -61.40 21.48
C SER A 462 34.68 -61.59 21.13
N THR A 463 35.52 -60.62 21.49
CA THR A 463 36.95 -60.90 21.63
C THR A 463 37.17 -61.57 22.99
N GLN A 464 37.54 -62.84 22.89
CA GLN A 464 37.95 -63.72 23.97
C GLN A 464 39.02 -63.08 24.84
N ASP A 465 38.76 -63.06 26.14
CA ASP A 465 39.74 -62.84 27.20
C ASP A 465 40.59 -64.11 27.31
N LYS A 466 41.83 -64.06 26.82
CA LYS A 466 42.85 -65.08 27.12
C LYS A 466 43.49 -64.66 28.45
N GLY A 467 43.24 -65.46 29.48
CA GLY A 467 43.77 -65.23 30.83
C GLY A 467 45.31 -65.18 30.89
N PRO A 468 45.88 -64.60 31.96
CA PRO A 468 47.31 -64.51 32.13
C PRO A 468 47.85 -65.84 32.68
N GLY A 469 48.66 -66.52 31.88
CA GLY A 469 49.56 -67.58 32.34
C GLY A 469 50.82 -66.98 32.96
N LYS A 470 51.12 -67.40 34.19
CA LYS A 470 52.26 -67.02 35.02
C LYS A 470 53.61 -67.51 34.47
N ASN A 471 54.65 -66.84 34.99
CA ASN A 471 56.02 -67.27 35.37
C ASN A 471 57.06 -66.34 34.73
N ASP A 472 58.10 -65.86 35.39
CA ASP A 472 58.56 -65.86 36.78
C ASP A 472 59.69 -64.82 36.83
N GLU A 473 59.92 -64.19 37.98
CA GLU A 473 61.25 -64.08 38.65
C GLU A 473 61.46 -62.80 39.47
N GLN A 474 61.80 -63.07 40.74
CA GLN A 474 62.78 -62.39 41.59
C GLN A 474 62.37 -61.13 42.39
N ALA A 475 61.94 -61.43 43.62
CA ALA A 475 62.60 -61.13 44.90
C ALA A 475 63.16 -59.70 45.14
N CYS A 476 62.61 -59.01 46.16
CA CYS A 476 63.24 -58.81 47.48
C CYS A 476 62.63 -57.61 48.23
N VAL A 477 62.21 -57.85 49.49
CA VAL A 477 62.40 -57.05 50.72
C VAL A 477 61.99 -55.56 50.69
N GLY A 478 61.16 -55.01 51.58
CA GLY A 478 60.60 -55.44 52.86
C GLY A 478 59.88 -54.25 53.52
N THR A 479 59.20 -54.51 54.66
CA THR A 479 59.05 -53.69 55.89
C THR A 479 58.93 -52.17 55.74
N ASP A 480 58.04 -51.41 56.36
CA ASP A 480 57.19 -51.58 57.55
C ASP A 480 56.48 -50.22 57.75
N ASP A 481 55.36 -50.24 58.47
CA ASP A 481 54.94 -49.26 59.51
C ASP A 481 54.67 -47.78 59.16
N VAL A 482 53.62 -47.10 59.64
CA VAL A 482 52.53 -47.31 60.63
C VAL A 482 51.40 -46.35 60.28
#